data_AF-A0AAX2ISA7-F1
#
_entry.id   AF-A0AAX2ISA7-F1
#
_cell.length_a   1.000
_cell.length_b   1.000
_cell.length_c   1.000
_cell.angle_alpha   90.00
_cell.angle_beta   90.00
_cell.angle_gamma   90.00
#
_symmetry.space_group_name_H-M   'P 1'
#
loop_
_entity.id
_entity.type
_entity.pdbx_description
1 polymer ?
#
loop_
_entity_poly.entity_id
_entity_poly.type
_entity_poly.pdbx_seq_one_letter_code
_entity_poly.pdbx_strand_id
1 'polypeptide(L)'
;MHLKRTLSLTLLAFYGLGTILGAGIYALVGEVAKEAAQFTPLSFLIASIIALFTAISYAELSSRLPHSAGSALYVRKAFHQKWLSGLIGWIVVLTGIISAATLSHGFVKYSQLFLPLPPSLIITILVVILAGVAIWGIRESATLILFMTLMEVGGLLMIIYYGHYSLASIDIQSISFPHSFDGVLIGAFIAFYAFIGFEDMVNTAEETINPEKNLPKAIFLALISATILYVAVAWVIVSSIPSNTLVKTDMPLIEIIKLQGQSPLLFSIIALISITNGILVQIIMASRLIYGMAKQQNAPQIFSSVYSKTQTPVHSTILVSLIILLFAYALPITTLAKLTSSIILCIFIMIHASLIKIKLTERKPPNAISFPIVFPMISILLSLTFLGIQFFLK
;
A
#
# COMPACT_ATOMS: atom_id res chain seq x y z
N MET A 1 -29.07 1.90 8.12
CA MET A 1 -29.09 1.48 6.70
C MET A 1 -27.97 0.48 6.51
N HIS A 2 -28.26 -0.74 6.04
CA HIS A 2 -27.22 -1.68 5.62
C HIS A 2 -26.74 -1.29 4.22
N LEU A 3 -25.42 -1.27 3.99
CA LEU A 3 -24.85 -1.02 2.66
C LEU A 3 -25.29 -2.14 1.69
N LYS A 4 -25.49 -1.79 0.41
CA LYS A 4 -25.88 -2.75 -0.61
C LYS A 4 -24.67 -3.62 -0.95
N ARG A 5 -24.81 -4.94 -0.87
CA ARG A 5 -23.76 -5.89 -1.28
C ARG A 5 -23.66 -5.92 -2.80
N THR A 6 -22.64 -5.26 -3.36
CA THR A 6 -22.42 -5.14 -4.80
C THR A 6 -21.06 -5.64 -5.26
N LEU A 7 -20.09 -5.80 -4.35
CA LEU A 7 -18.73 -6.21 -4.72
C LEU A 7 -18.67 -7.73 -4.86
N SER A 8 -18.49 -8.19 -6.11
CA SER A 8 -18.19 -9.59 -6.43
C SER A 8 -16.73 -9.94 -6.09
N LEU A 9 -16.39 -11.23 -6.06
CA LEU A 9 -15.01 -11.68 -5.84
C LEU A 9 -14.02 -11.05 -6.84
N THR A 10 -14.39 -10.98 -8.13
CA THR A 10 -13.53 -10.44 -9.17
C THR A 10 -13.29 -8.95 -8.96
N LEU A 11 -14.35 -8.19 -8.72
CA LEU A 11 -14.23 -6.76 -8.52
C LEU A 11 -13.48 -6.43 -7.22
N LEU A 12 -13.67 -7.24 -6.17
CA LEU A 12 -12.91 -7.13 -4.93
C LEU A 12 -11.42 -7.46 -5.12
N ALA A 13 -11.09 -8.45 -5.95
CA ALA A 13 -9.69 -8.77 -6.28
C ALA A 13 -9.02 -7.63 -7.06
N PHE A 14 -9.71 -7.00 -8.03
CA PHE A 14 -9.20 -5.82 -8.73
C PHE A 14 -9.11 -4.58 -7.81
N TYR A 15 -10.06 -4.41 -6.90
CA TYR A 15 -9.98 -3.37 -5.86
C TYR A 15 -8.71 -3.56 -5.02
N GLY A 16 -8.50 -4.77 -4.50
CA GLY A 16 -7.32 -5.11 -3.71
C GLY A 16 -6.02 -4.94 -4.50
N LEU A 17 -6.00 -5.40 -5.76
CA LEU A 17 -4.83 -5.25 -6.62
C LEU A 17 -4.52 -3.76 -6.84
N GLY A 18 -5.52 -2.93 -7.16
CA GLY A 18 -5.31 -1.48 -7.35
C GLY A 18 -4.80 -0.77 -6.10
N THR A 19 -5.30 -1.16 -4.91
CA THR A 19 -4.79 -0.58 -3.65
C THR A 19 -3.32 -0.91 -3.41
N ILE A 20 -2.87 -2.10 -3.82
CA ILE A 20 -1.45 -2.51 -3.70
C ILE A 20 -0.60 -1.80 -4.77
N LEU A 21 -1.04 -1.84 -6.04
CA LEU A 21 -0.31 -1.29 -7.19
C LEU A 21 -0.13 0.23 -7.11
N GLY A 22 -1.19 0.95 -6.74
CA GLY A 22 -1.23 2.40 -6.71
C GLY A 22 -0.31 3.04 -5.67
N ALA A 23 0.07 2.29 -4.63
CA ALA A 23 0.95 2.78 -3.56
C ALA A 23 2.44 2.68 -3.94
N GLY A 24 2.87 1.55 -4.50
CA GLY A 24 4.25 1.10 -4.29
C GLY A 24 5.23 1.28 -5.43
N ILE A 25 5.06 0.44 -6.45
CA ILE A 25 6.13 0.16 -7.42
C ILE A 25 6.45 1.37 -8.30
N TYR A 26 5.43 2.16 -8.67
CA TYR A 26 5.59 3.36 -9.47
C TYR A 26 6.47 4.40 -8.77
N ALA A 27 6.40 4.53 -7.44
CA ALA A 27 7.12 5.56 -6.69
C ALA A 27 8.49 5.08 -6.15
N LEU A 28 8.58 3.82 -5.72
CA LEU A 28 9.68 3.33 -4.88
C LEU A 28 10.60 2.31 -5.53
N VAL A 29 10.28 1.74 -6.69
CA VAL A 29 11.14 0.71 -7.28
C VAL A 29 12.57 1.19 -7.52
N GLY A 30 12.77 2.47 -7.87
CA GLY A 30 14.08 3.09 -7.96
C GLY A 30 14.80 3.15 -6.60
N GLU A 31 14.09 3.50 -5.53
CA GLU A 31 14.68 3.52 -4.19
C GLU A 31 15.10 2.13 -3.70
N VAL A 32 14.30 1.10 -4.02
CA VAL A 32 14.67 -0.30 -3.75
C VAL A 32 15.92 -0.68 -4.55
N ALA A 33 15.99 -0.27 -5.81
CA ALA A 33 17.11 -0.59 -6.69
C ALA A 33 18.43 0.09 -6.31
N LYS A 34 18.38 1.27 -5.67
CA LYS A 34 19.58 1.91 -5.10
C LYS A 34 20.21 1.09 -3.98
N GLU A 35 19.40 0.40 -3.19
CA GLU A 35 19.86 -0.42 -2.05
C GLU A 35 20.23 -1.84 -2.48
N ALA A 36 19.39 -2.48 -3.30
CA ALA A 36 19.53 -3.89 -3.65
C ALA A 36 20.23 -4.13 -5.00
N ALA A 37 20.38 -3.11 -5.85
CA ALA A 37 20.95 -3.20 -7.20
C ALA A 37 20.37 -4.40 -7.98
N GLN A 38 21.21 -5.33 -8.44
CA GLN A 38 20.78 -6.52 -9.17
C GLN A 38 19.89 -7.49 -8.37
N PHE A 39 19.86 -7.34 -7.04
CA PHE A 39 19.03 -8.15 -6.15
C PHE A 39 17.66 -7.52 -5.84
N THR A 40 17.29 -6.45 -6.55
CA THR A 40 15.95 -5.83 -6.45
C THR A 40 14.80 -6.86 -6.52
N PRO A 41 14.79 -7.85 -7.43
CA PRO A 41 13.73 -8.86 -7.47
C PRO A 41 13.65 -9.68 -6.18
N LEU A 42 14.80 -10.00 -5.57
CA LEU A 42 14.88 -10.72 -4.31
C LEU A 42 14.32 -9.89 -3.15
N SER A 43 14.58 -8.58 -3.13
CA SER A 43 13.97 -7.67 -2.15
C SER A 43 12.44 -7.65 -2.22
N PHE A 44 11.87 -7.57 -3.42
CA PHE A 44 10.41 -7.67 -3.61
C PHE A 44 9.87 -9.04 -3.21
N LEU A 45 10.60 -10.11 -3.49
CA LEU A 45 10.20 -11.46 -3.08
C LEU A 45 10.17 -11.61 -1.55
N ILE A 46 11.22 -11.15 -0.85
CA ILE A 46 11.28 -11.17 0.62
C ILE A 46 10.12 -10.36 1.21
N ALA A 47 9.88 -9.14 0.70
CA ALA A 47 8.77 -8.30 1.12
C ALA A 47 7.40 -8.99 0.92
N SER A 48 7.20 -9.66 -0.22
CA SER A 48 5.98 -10.39 -0.54
C SER A 48 5.71 -11.55 0.41
N ILE A 49 6.76 -12.26 0.85
CA ILE A 49 6.62 -13.37 1.79
C ILE A 49 6.12 -12.85 3.13
N ILE A 50 6.67 -11.74 3.63
CA ILE A 50 6.23 -11.12 4.87
C ILE A 50 4.75 -10.70 4.74
N ALA A 51 4.40 -10.03 3.64
CA ALA A 51 3.03 -9.64 3.35
C ALA A 51 2.06 -10.85 3.25
N LEU A 52 2.52 -11.99 2.72
CA LEU A 52 1.71 -13.21 2.61
C LEU A 52 1.34 -13.80 3.97
N PHE A 53 2.29 -13.82 4.91
CA PHE A 53 2.04 -14.24 6.29
C PHE A 53 1.03 -13.32 6.99
N THR A 54 1.09 -12.01 6.72
CA THR A 54 0.08 -11.05 7.15
C THR A 54 -1.28 -11.28 6.50
N ALA A 55 -1.31 -11.51 5.18
CA ALA A 55 -2.52 -11.78 4.43
C ALA A 55 -3.26 -13.02 4.93
N ILE A 56 -2.55 -14.08 5.36
CA ILE A 56 -3.15 -15.27 6.00
C ILE A 56 -3.95 -14.87 7.25
N SER A 57 -3.40 -13.98 8.08
CA SER A 57 -4.07 -13.54 9.30
C SER A 57 -5.27 -12.65 9.01
N TYR A 58 -5.17 -11.74 8.03
CA TYR A 58 -6.27 -10.90 7.57
C TYR A 58 -7.38 -11.70 6.89
N ALA A 59 -7.03 -12.71 6.10
CA ALA A 59 -7.97 -13.63 5.48
C ALA A 59 -8.79 -14.38 6.54
N GLU A 60 -8.15 -14.90 7.60
CA GLU A 60 -8.89 -15.54 8.68
C GLU A 60 -9.76 -14.55 9.48
N LEU A 61 -9.23 -13.39 9.85
CA LEU A 61 -9.97 -12.37 10.61
C LEU A 61 -11.16 -11.82 9.85
N SER A 62 -11.01 -11.49 8.57
CA SER A 62 -12.10 -11.01 7.71
C SER A 62 -13.20 -12.06 7.53
N SER A 63 -12.83 -13.34 7.53
CA SER A 63 -13.79 -14.45 7.48
C SER A 63 -14.53 -14.66 8.80
N ARG A 64 -13.87 -14.43 9.95
CA ARG A 64 -14.46 -14.53 11.29
C ARG A 64 -15.33 -13.33 11.66
N LEU A 65 -14.92 -12.12 11.25
CA LEU A 65 -15.49 -10.84 11.65
C LEU A 65 -15.72 -9.95 10.42
N PRO A 66 -16.66 -10.29 9.52
CA PRO A 66 -16.89 -9.57 8.27
C PRO A 66 -17.67 -8.26 8.47
N HIS A 67 -17.07 -7.29 9.19
CA HIS A 67 -17.66 -5.99 9.47
C HIS A 67 -16.73 -4.86 9.06
N SER A 68 -17.30 -3.73 8.64
CA SER A 68 -16.56 -2.57 8.15
C SER A 68 -16.00 -1.72 9.29
N ALA A 69 -14.88 -2.17 9.88
CA ALA A 69 -14.10 -1.40 10.87
C ALA A 69 -12.62 -1.86 10.99
N GLY A 70 -12.19 -2.75 10.10
CA GLY A 70 -10.80 -3.15 9.90
C GLY A 70 -10.00 -3.50 11.15
N SER A 71 -8.74 -3.07 11.16
CA SER A 71 -7.75 -3.37 12.19
C SER A 71 -8.21 -2.98 13.60
N ALA A 72 -8.84 -1.81 13.74
CA ALA A 72 -9.36 -1.32 15.01
C ALA A 72 -10.43 -2.24 15.61
N LEU A 73 -11.28 -2.85 14.77
CA LEU A 73 -12.29 -3.80 15.22
C LEU A 73 -11.67 -5.10 15.73
N TYR A 74 -10.71 -5.66 15.01
CA TYR A 74 -10.07 -6.92 15.39
C TYR A 74 -9.38 -6.79 16.76
N VAL A 75 -8.69 -5.69 16.98
CA VAL A 75 -8.05 -5.37 18.26
C VAL A 75 -9.08 -5.18 19.36
N ARG A 76 -10.18 -4.46 19.09
CA ARG A 76 -11.27 -4.28 20.07
C ARG A 76 -11.90 -5.61 20.46
N LYS A 77 -12.13 -6.48 19.48
CA LYS A 77 -12.75 -7.80 19.68
C LYS A 77 -11.85 -8.73 20.47
N ALA A 78 -10.54 -8.72 20.22
CA ALA A 78 -9.58 -9.54 20.94
C ALA A 78 -9.33 -9.05 22.38
N PHE A 79 -9.09 -7.75 22.57
CA PHE A 79 -8.62 -7.22 23.86
C PHE A 79 -9.72 -6.63 24.75
N HIS A 80 -10.91 -6.37 24.21
CA HIS A 80 -12.02 -5.71 24.92
C HIS A 80 -11.67 -4.32 25.49
N GLN A 81 -10.60 -3.69 24.99
CA GLN A 81 -10.15 -2.38 25.43
C GLN A 81 -10.44 -1.32 24.36
N LYS A 82 -11.30 -0.34 24.70
CA LYS A 82 -11.71 0.74 23.78
C LYS A 82 -10.54 1.67 23.42
N TRP A 83 -9.68 2.00 24.39
CA TRP A 83 -8.55 2.90 24.17
C TRP A 83 -7.55 2.32 23.17
N LEU A 84 -7.29 1.00 23.23
CA LEU A 84 -6.36 0.31 22.32
C LEU A 84 -6.89 0.32 20.88
N SER A 85 -8.19 0.14 20.70
CA SER A 85 -8.86 0.28 19.39
C SER A 85 -8.74 1.70 18.83
N GLY A 86 -8.92 2.71 19.69
CA GLY A 86 -8.72 4.12 19.33
C GLY A 86 -7.27 4.44 18.95
N LEU A 87 -6.30 3.92 19.71
CA LEU A 87 -4.88 4.06 19.41
C LEU A 87 -4.55 3.49 18.03
N ILE A 88 -5.01 2.26 17.74
CA ILE A 88 -4.80 1.64 16.41
C ILE A 88 -5.46 2.47 15.31
N GLY A 89 -6.65 3.02 15.55
CA GLY A 89 -7.30 3.94 14.61
C GLY A 89 -6.43 5.17 14.30
N TRP A 90 -5.84 5.81 15.31
CA TRP A 90 -4.93 6.94 15.11
C TRP A 90 -3.63 6.55 14.40
N ILE A 91 -3.09 5.36 14.69
CA ILE A 91 -1.90 4.85 14.00
C ILE A 91 -2.21 4.61 12.52
N VAL A 92 -3.38 4.06 12.18
CA VAL A 92 -3.82 3.87 10.78
C VAL A 92 -4.03 5.20 10.06
N VAL A 93 -4.58 6.21 10.75
CA VAL A 93 -4.68 7.57 10.19
C VAL A 93 -3.28 8.12 9.88
N LEU A 94 -2.33 7.94 10.79
CA LEU A 94 -0.95 8.37 10.60
C LEU A 94 -0.28 7.64 9.44
N THR A 95 -0.48 6.32 9.28
CA THR A 95 0.07 5.58 8.12
C THR A 95 -0.48 6.11 6.80
N GLY A 96 -1.79 6.41 6.74
CA GLY A 96 -2.38 6.97 5.52
C GLY A 96 -1.82 8.35 5.17
N ILE A 97 -1.61 9.21 6.17
CA ILE A 97 -0.97 10.53 5.99
C ILE A 97 0.45 10.41 5.45
N ILE A 98 1.28 9.54 6.05
CA ILE A 98 2.69 9.37 5.64
C ILE A 98 2.76 8.69 4.27
N SER A 99 1.87 7.75 3.97
CA SER A 99 1.73 7.12 2.66
C SER A 99 1.37 8.14 1.58
N ALA A 100 0.39 9.02 1.81
CA ALA A 100 0.05 10.10 0.89
C ALA A 100 1.22 11.08 0.67
N ALA A 101 2.01 11.38 1.71
CA ALA A 101 3.22 12.18 1.57
C ALA A 101 4.29 11.47 0.72
N THR A 102 4.50 10.17 0.93
CA THR A 102 5.42 9.32 0.14
C THR A 102 5.04 9.34 -1.34
N LEU A 103 3.75 9.11 -1.64
CA LEU A 103 3.21 9.11 -2.99
C LEU A 103 3.32 10.48 -3.67
N SER A 104 3.17 11.57 -2.92
CA SER A 104 3.33 12.93 -3.47
C SER A 104 4.73 13.17 -4.02
N HIS A 105 5.78 12.63 -3.39
CA HIS A 105 7.14 12.63 -3.95
C HIS A 105 7.24 11.78 -5.21
N GLY A 106 6.57 10.62 -5.25
CA GLY A 106 6.47 9.80 -6.47
C GLY A 106 5.83 10.56 -7.63
N PHE A 107 4.78 11.33 -7.38
CA PHE A 107 4.11 12.16 -8.39
C PHE A 107 5.06 13.21 -9.00
N VAL A 108 5.90 13.84 -8.16
CA VAL A 108 6.90 14.82 -8.62
C VAL A 108 7.80 14.21 -9.70
N LYS A 109 8.32 12.99 -9.47
CA LYS A 109 9.22 12.32 -10.42
C LYS A 109 8.64 12.28 -11.85
N TYR A 110 7.38 11.87 -12.00
CA TYR A 110 6.73 11.76 -13.31
C TYR A 110 6.26 13.10 -13.88
N SER A 111 5.77 14.00 -13.03
CA SER A 111 5.24 15.31 -13.47
C SER A 111 6.34 16.23 -14.00
N GLN A 112 7.55 16.14 -13.46
CA GLN A 112 8.71 16.93 -13.89
C GLN A 112 9.16 16.64 -15.32
N LEU A 113 8.74 15.52 -15.90
CA LEU A 113 8.97 15.25 -17.33
C LEU A 113 8.24 16.22 -18.26
N PHE A 114 7.18 16.89 -17.77
CA PHE A 114 6.34 17.80 -18.55
C PHE A 114 6.23 19.19 -17.95
N LEU A 115 6.38 19.31 -16.62
CA LEU A 115 6.21 20.55 -15.87
C LEU A 115 7.52 20.89 -15.14
N PRO A 116 8.32 21.86 -15.63
CA PRO A 116 9.55 22.29 -14.97
C PRO A 116 9.23 23.23 -13.79
N LEU A 117 8.43 22.75 -12.83
CA LEU A 117 8.06 23.47 -11.62
C LEU A 117 8.85 22.94 -10.41
N PRO A 118 9.04 23.76 -9.35
CA PRO A 118 9.66 23.30 -8.11
C PRO A 118 8.87 22.14 -7.48
N PRO A 119 9.54 21.09 -6.96
CA PRO A 119 8.89 19.95 -6.29
C PRO A 119 7.86 20.33 -5.23
N SER A 120 8.19 21.31 -4.38
CA SER A 120 7.32 21.77 -3.30
C SER A 120 6.01 22.37 -3.82
N LEU A 121 6.06 23.11 -4.94
CA LEU A 121 4.88 23.68 -5.57
C LEU A 121 3.98 22.60 -6.16
N ILE A 122 4.56 21.61 -6.84
CA ILE A 122 3.82 20.47 -7.40
C ILE A 122 3.10 19.71 -6.29
N ILE A 123 3.79 19.38 -5.19
CA ILE A 123 3.20 18.70 -4.03
C ILE A 123 2.07 19.54 -3.42
N THR A 124 2.28 20.85 -3.23
CA THR A 124 1.24 21.76 -2.69
C THR A 124 -0.02 21.69 -3.55
N ILE A 125 0.12 21.91 -4.85
CA ILE A 125 -0.99 21.98 -5.80
C ILE A 125 -1.73 20.64 -5.82
N LEU A 126 -0.99 19.53 -5.91
CA LEU A 126 -1.56 18.19 -5.92
C LEU A 126 -2.39 17.92 -4.66
N VAL A 127 -1.82 18.10 -3.47
CA VAL A 127 -2.50 17.81 -2.21
C VAL A 127 -3.71 18.72 -2.01
N VAL A 128 -3.62 20.01 -2.37
CA VAL A 128 -4.74 20.95 -2.27
C VAL A 128 -5.87 20.58 -3.22
N ILE A 129 -5.56 20.21 -4.48
CA ILE A 129 -6.56 19.76 -5.44
C ILE A 129 -7.25 18.49 -4.93
N LEU A 130 -6.49 17.50 -4.46
CA LEU A 130 -7.05 16.25 -3.96
C LEU A 130 -7.84 16.42 -2.66
N ALA A 131 -7.44 17.35 -1.79
CA ALA A 131 -8.24 17.76 -0.64
C ALA A 131 -9.59 18.35 -1.08
N GLY A 132 -9.57 19.22 -2.10
CA GLY A 132 -10.78 19.79 -2.70
C GLY A 132 -11.70 18.71 -3.29
N VAL A 133 -11.13 17.75 -4.02
CA VAL A 133 -11.87 16.59 -4.57
C VAL A 133 -12.48 15.74 -3.45
N ALA A 134 -11.72 15.45 -2.39
CA ALA A 134 -12.21 14.71 -1.24
C ALA A 134 -13.34 15.47 -0.50
N ILE A 135 -13.24 16.80 -0.38
CA ILE A 135 -14.28 17.66 0.21
C ILE A 135 -15.54 17.69 -0.67
N TRP A 136 -15.39 17.74 -2.00
CA TRP A 136 -16.51 17.67 -2.93
C TRP A 136 -17.31 16.36 -2.78
N GLY A 137 -16.68 15.31 -2.24
CA GLY A 137 -17.37 14.09 -1.84
C GLY A 137 -17.56 13.12 -2.99
N ILE A 138 -16.57 13.08 -3.90
CA ILE A 138 -16.50 12.00 -4.88
C ILE A 138 -16.49 10.67 -4.12
N ARG A 139 -17.55 9.89 -4.31
CA ARG A 139 -17.57 8.49 -3.90
C ARG A 139 -16.93 7.70 -5.02
N GLU A 140 -15.84 7.01 -4.73
CA GLU A 140 -15.26 6.10 -5.70
C GLU A 140 -16.27 5.00 -6.03
N SER A 141 -16.61 4.91 -7.30
CA SER A 141 -17.39 3.79 -7.80
C SER A 141 -16.47 2.59 -7.94
N ALA A 142 -16.95 1.41 -7.56
CA ALA A 142 -16.34 0.13 -7.86
C ALA A 142 -15.84 0.00 -9.32
N THR A 143 -16.57 0.61 -10.27
CA THR A 143 -16.20 0.64 -11.69
C THR A 143 -15.01 1.56 -11.99
N LEU A 144 -14.91 2.71 -11.32
CA LEU A 144 -13.78 3.62 -11.47
C LEU A 144 -12.50 2.97 -10.95
N ILE A 145 -12.58 2.32 -9.78
CA ILE A 145 -11.44 1.60 -9.21
C ILE A 145 -10.98 0.50 -10.17
N LEU A 146 -11.91 -0.30 -10.70
CA LEU A 146 -11.58 -1.32 -11.70
C LEU A 146 -10.85 -0.71 -12.92
N PHE A 147 -11.34 0.41 -13.45
CA PHE A 147 -10.71 1.09 -14.58
C PHE A 147 -9.29 1.59 -14.23
N MET A 148 -9.11 2.22 -13.07
CA MET A 148 -7.79 2.65 -12.60
C MET A 148 -6.84 1.46 -12.42
N THR A 149 -7.27 0.38 -11.76
CA THR A 149 -6.46 -0.83 -11.60
C THR A 149 -6.07 -1.42 -12.96
N LEU A 150 -6.98 -1.44 -13.94
CA LEU A 150 -6.67 -1.96 -15.27
C LEU A 150 -5.61 -1.09 -15.97
N MET A 151 -5.67 0.23 -15.81
CA MET A 151 -4.61 1.13 -16.29
C MET A 151 -3.28 0.86 -15.58
N GLU A 152 -3.28 0.68 -14.26
CA GLU A 152 -2.09 0.39 -13.46
C GLU A 152 -1.43 -0.93 -13.87
N VAL A 153 -2.22 -1.99 -13.99
CA VAL A 153 -1.77 -3.29 -14.50
C VAL A 153 -1.25 -3.13 -15.93
N GLY A 154 -1.97 -2.39 -16.78
CA GLY A 154 -1.56 -2.10 -18.15
C GLY A 154 -0.21 -1.40 -18.24
N GLY A 155 0.07 -0.43 -17.37
CA GLY A 155 1.37 0.25 -17.28
C GLY A 155 2.49 -0.72 -16.90
N LEU A 156 2.27 -1.61 -15.92
CA LEU A 156 3.29 -2.61 -15.55
C LEU A 156 3.51 -3.65 -16.66
N LEU A 157 2.44 -4.09 -17.33
CA LEU A 157 2.53 -4.97 -18.49
C LEU A 157 3.27 -4.31 -19.65
N MET A 158 3.10 -3.00 -19.85
CA MET A 158 3.86 -2.21 -20.84
C MET A 158 5.36 -2.26 -20.54
N ILE A 159 5.77 -2.14 -19.28
CA ILE A 159 7.18 -2.26 -18.87
C ILE A 159 7.72 -3.66 -19.14
N ILE A 160 6.95 -4.70 -18.76
CA ILE A 160 7.33 -6.09 -19.03
C ILE A 160 7.47 -6.32 -20.54
N TYR A 161 6.55 -5.79 -21.33
CA TYR A 161 6.59 -5.87 -22.78
C TYR A 161 7.81 -5.15 -23.36
N TYR A 162 8.15 -3.94 -22.93
CA TYR A 162 9.31 -3.24 -23.51
C TYR A 162 10.67 -3.83 -23.09
N GLY A 163 10.75 -4.48 -21.93
CA GLY A 163 12.00 -5.09 -21.49
C GLY A 163 12.11 -6.61 -21.72
N HIS A 164 11.14 -7.26 -22.39
CA HIS A 164 11.13 -8.72 -22.55
C HIS A 164 12.36 -9.27 -23.28
N TYR A 165 12.91 -8.55 -24.26
CA TYR A 165 14.11 -8.96 -24.99
C TYR A 165 15.32 -9.12 -24.08
N SER A 166 15.38 -8.34 -22.99
CA SER A 166 16.48 -8.37 -22.04
C SER A 166 16.46 -9.62 -21.14
N LEU A 167 15.36 -10.37 -21.08
CA LEU A 167 15.32 -11.65 -20.36
C LEU A 167 16.09 -12.76 -21.07
N ALA A 168 16.24 -12.68 -22.40
CA ALA A 168 16.89 -13.72 -23.20
C ALA A 168 18.42 -13.60 -23.23
N SER A 169 18.97 -12.43 -22.90
CA SER A 169 20.41 -12.12 -22.99
C SER A 169 21.14 -12.25 -21.65
N ILE A 170 20.55 -12.91 -20.65
CA ILE A 170 21.11 -12.97 -19.30
C ILE A 170 22.27 -13.96 -19.27
N ASP A 171 23.48 -13.43 -19.06
CA ASP A 171 24.62 -14.24 -18.66
C ASP A 171 24.54 -14.54 -17.15
N ILE A 172 23.97 -15.70 -16.81
CA ILE A 172 23.83 -16.17 -15.43
C ILE A 172 25.19 -16.23 -14.71
N GLN A 173 26.30 -16.36 -15.45
CA GLN A 173 27.65 -16.40 -14.88
C GLN A 173 28.13 -15.03 -14.37
N SER A 174 27.52 -13.93 -14.80
CA SER A 174 27.84 -12.57 -14.36
C SER A 174 27.18 -12.18 -13.03
N ILE A 175 26.23 -12.98 -12.53
CA ILE A 175 25.53 -12.72 -11.26
C ILE A 175 26.42 -13.17 -10.10
N SER A 176 27.28 -12.27 -9.61
CA SER A 176 28.02 -12.48 -8.37
C SER A 176 27.12 -12.25 -7.17
N PHE A 177 27.04 -13.21 -6.24
CA PHE A 177 26.37 -13.02 -4.95
C PHE A 177 26.92 -11.77 -4.24
N PRO A 178 26.06 -11.00 -3.54
CA PRO A 178 26.52 -9.81 -2.88
C PRO A 178 27.41 -10.23 -1.69
N HIS A 179 28.44 -9.44 -1.41
CA HIS A 179 29.30 -9.69 -0.25
C HIS A 179 28.53 -9.61 1.08
N SER A 180 27.42 -8.85 1.12
CA SER A 180 26.49 -8.77 2.24
C SER A 180 25.03 -8.74 1.75
N PHE A 181 24.10 -9.25 2.56
CA PHE A 181 22.67 -9.18 2.27
C PHE A 181 22.01 -7.87 2.75
N ASP A 182 22.78 -6.96 3.36
CA ASP A 182 22.25 -5.76 4.00
C ASP A 182 21.44 -4.89 3.03
N GLY A 183 21.97 -4.61 1.84
CA GLY A 183 21.26 -3.84 0.81
C GLY A 183 19.98 -4.53 0.31
N VAL A 184 19.98 -5.87 0.26
CA VAL A 184 18.79 -6.66 -0.11
C VAL A 184 17.72 -6.55 0.97
N LEU A 185 18.11 -6.60 2.24
CA LEU A 185 17.20 -6.50 3.39
C LEU A 185 16.64 -5.09 3.56
N ILE A 186 17.48 -4.06 3.42
CA ILE A 186 17.04 -2.64 3.41
C ILE A 186 16.10 -2.40 2.23
N GLY A 187 16.47 -2.87 1.03
CA GLY A 187 15.63 -2.81 -0.16
C GLY A 187 14.30 -3.54 0.04
N ALA A 188 14.29 -4.70 0.70
CA ALA A 188 13.06 -5.43 1.01
C ALA A 188 12.17 -4.62 1.96
N PHE A 189 12.76 -3.91 2.93
CA PHE A 189 12.01 -3.08 3.87
C PHE A 189 11.33 -1.89 3.19
N ILE A 190 12.00 -1.27 2.22
CA ILE A 190 11.41 -0.24 1.35
C ILE A 190 10.34 -0.88 0.44
N ALA A 191 10.62 -2.03 -0.17
CA ALA A 191 9.71 -2.73 -1.06
C ALA A 191 8.44 -3.22 -0.36
N PHE A 192 8.50 -3.49 0.95
CA PHE A 192 7.34 -3.88 1.75
C PHE A 192 6.24 -2.83 1.73
N TYR A 193 6.59 -1.55 1.63
CA TYR A 193 5.61 -0.49 1.42
C TYR A 193 4.74 -0.74 0.19
N ALA A 194 5.31 -1.31 -0.88
CA ALA A 194 4.57 -1.57 -2.10
C ALA A 194 3.51 -2.66 -1.97
N PHE A 195 3.57 -3.48 -0.92
CA PHE A 195 2.60 -4.53 -0.62
C PHE A 195 1.51 -4.10 0.37
N ILE A 196 1.58 -2.87 0.90
CA ILE A 196 0.55 -2.28 1.74
C ILE A 196 -0.68 -1.98 0.88
N GLY A 197 -1.87 -2.33 1.37
CA GLY A 197 -3.15 -2.01 0.74
C GLY A 197 -4.16 -3.16 0.78
N PHE A 198 -3.72 -4.43 0.83
CA PHE A 198 -4.66 -5.56 0.93
C PHE A 198 -5.46 -5.54 2.23
N GLU A 199 -4.93 -4.93 3.29
CA GLU A 199 -5.60 -4.75 4.56
C GLU A 199 -6.79 -3.81 4.46
N ASP A 200 -6.82 -2.88 3.50
CA ASP A 200 -7.94 -1.95 3.32
C ASP A 200 -9.18 -2.65 2.74
N MET A 201 -8.99 -3.79 2.07
CA MET A 201 -10.08 -4.59 1.52
C MET A 201 -11.10 -5.02 2.58
N VAL A 202 -10.67 -5.21 3.84
CA VAL A 202 -11.59 -5.64 4.89
C VAL A 202 -12.59 -4.54 5.27
N ASN A 203 -12.31 -3.28 4.93
CA ASN A 203 -13.22 -2.17 5.19
C ASN A 203 -14.42 -2.18 4.23
N THR A 204 -14.37 -2.96 3.14
CA THR A 204 -15.47 -3.14 2.19
C THR A 204 -16.31 -4.39 2.49
N ALA A 205 -16.18 -4.97 3.69
CA ALA A 205 -16.86 -6.20 4.06
C ALA A 205 -18.39 -6.12 3.96
N GLU A 206 -18.97 -4.99 4.36
CA GLU A 206 -20.43 -4.77 4.28
C GLU A 206 -20.95 -4.62 2.84
N GLU A 207 -20.09 -4.23 1.90
CA GLU A 207 -20.40 -4.08 0.47
C GLU A 207 -20.11 -5.36 -0.33
N THR A 208 -19.46 -6.34 0.29
CA THR A 208 -19.01 -7.57 -0.35
C THR A 208 -20.11 -8.63 -0.36
N ILE A 209 -20.30 -9.28 -1.50
CA ILE A 209 -21.16 -10.47 -1.62
C ILE A 209 -20.44 -11.63 -0.94
N ASN A 210 -21.09 -12.31 0.02
CA ASN A 210 -20.51 -13.44 0.77
C ASN A 210 -19.12 -13.15 1.35
N PRO A 211 -18.97 -12.12 2.21
CA PRO A 211 -17.66 -11.62 2.67
C PRO A 211 -16.81 -12.70 3.32
N GLU A 212 -17.43 -13.62 4.08
CA GLU A 212 -16.77 -14.73 4.76
C GLU A 212 -15.93 -15.63 3.83
N LYS A 213 -16.33 -15.74 2.56
CA LYS A 213 -15.68 -16.57 1.54
C LYS A 213 -14.92 -15.74 0.50
N ASN A 214 -15.44 -14.56 0.14
CA ASN A 214 -14.90 -13.76 -0.95
C ASN A 214 -13.77 -12.82 -0.51
N LEU A 215 -13.80 -12.24 0.69
CA LEU A 215 -12.69 -11.42 1.20
C LEU A 215 -11.38 -12.20 1.27
N PRO A 216 -11.34 -13.41 1.87
CA PRO A 216 -10.10 -14.18 1.94
C PRO A 216 -9.50 -14.47 0.57
N LYS A 217 -10.34 -14.93 -0.37
CA LYS A 217 -9.92 -15.24 -1.73
C LYS A 217 -9.40 -14.01 -2.46
N ALA A 218 -10.09 -12.88 -2.31
CA ALA A 218 -9.70 -11.63 -2.95
C ALA A 218 -8.35 -11.11 -2.41
N ILE A 219 -8.12 -11.19 -1.10
CA ILE A 219 -6.83 -10.82 -0.47
C ILE A 219 -5.68 -11.63 -1.08
N PHE A 220 -5.82 -12.96 -1.17
CA PHE A 220 -4.78 -13.81 -1.77
C PHE A 220 -4.60 -13.55 -3.26
N LEU A 221 -5.68 -13.40 -4.02
CA LEU A 221 -5.61 -13.11 -5.46
C LEU A 221 -4.89 -11.78 -5.72
N ALA A 222 -5.27 -10.72 -4.99
CA ALA A 222 -4.63 -9.42 -5.11
C ALA A 222 -3.13 -9.48 -4.79
N LEU A 223 -2.77 -10.10 -3.67
CA LEU A 223 -1.37 -10.20 -3.24
C LEU A 223 -0.52 -11.04 -4.18
N ILE A 224 -1.01 -12.20 -4.61
CA ILE A 224 -0.27 -13.09 -5.53
C ILE A 224 -0.10 -12.40 -6.89
N SER A 225 -1.16 -11.79 -7.43
CA SER A 225 -1.08 -11.03 -8.69
C SER A 225 -0.09 -9.86 -8.60
N ALA A 226 -0.13 -9.09 -7.50
CA ALA A 226 0.83 -8.00 -7.27
C ALA A 226 2.27 -8.54 -7.18
N THR A 227 2.49 -9.65 -6.46
CA THR A 227 3.81 -10.27 -6.31
C THR A 227 4.38 -10.68 -7.66
N ILE A 228 3.59 -11.35 -8.51
CA ILE A 228 4.00 -11.76 -9.85
C ILE A 228 4.39 -10.53 -10.69
N LEU A 229 3.54 -9.51 -10.71
CA LEU A 229 3.80 -8.28 -11.47
C LEU A 229 5.04 -7.56 -10.97
N TYR A 230 5.20 -7.39 -9.66
CA TYR A 230 6.33 -6.67 -9.07
C TYR A 230 7.66 -7.37 -9.27
N VAL A 231 7.70 -8.68 -9.06
CA VAL A 231 8.92 -9.47 -9.28
C VAL A 231 9.27 -9.48 -10.77
N ALA A 232 8.30 -9.62 -11.67
CA ALA A 232 8.53 -9.54 -13.11
C ALA A 232 9.08 -8.16 -13.52
N VAL A 233 8.48 -7.06 -13.07
CA VAL A 233 8.95 -5.71 -13.35
C VAL A 233 10.35 -5.47 -12.77
N ALA A 234 10.60 -5.87 -11.52
CA ALA A 234 11.91 -5.77 -10.90
C ALA A 234 12.97 -6.56 -11.68
N TRP A 235 12.62 -7.75 -12.18
CA TRP A 235 13.50 -8.57 -13.00
C TRP A 235 13.84 -7.89 -14.32
N VAL A 236 12.83 -7.32 -14.98
CA VAL A 236 13.00 -6.57 -16.22
C VAL A 236 13.89 -5.34 -16.03
N ILE A 237 13.75 -4.62 -14.92
CA ILE A 237 14.60 -3.48 -14.56
C ILE A 237 16.07 -3.90 -14.47
N VAL A 238 16.35 -4.93 -13.67
CA VAL A 238 17.73 -5.38 -13.44
C VAL A 238 18.36 -5.98 -14.69
N SER A 239 17.57 -6.68 -15.52
CA SER A 239 18.11 -7.24 -16.76
C SER A 239 18.41 -6.15 -17.79
N SER A 240 17.57 -5.11 -17.86
CA SER A 240 17.65 -4.09 -18.91
C SER A 240 18.62 -2.95 -18.60
N ILE A 241 18.83 -2.63 -17.32
CA ILE A 241 19.59 -1.44 -16.90
C ILE A 241 20.87 -1.89 -16.18
N PRO A 242 22.06 -1.52 -16.69
CA PRO A 242 23.32 -1.82 -16.01
C PRO A 242 23.35 -1.31 -14.57
N SER A 243 23.88 -2.12 -13.65
CA SER A 243 23.87 -1.84 -12.20
C SER A 243 24.42 -0.46 -11.82
N ASN A 244 25.44 0.03 -12.53
CA ASN A 244 26.05 1.36 -12.28
C ASN A 244 25.14 2.56 -12.60
N THR A 245 24.16 2.35 -13.48
CA THR A 245 23.15 3.33 -13.89
C THR A 245 21.90 3.16 -13.04
N LEU A 246 21.51 1.91 -12.77
CA LEU A 246 20.36 1.55 -11.97
C LEU A 246 20.42 2.15 -10.55
N VAL A 247 21.59 2.16 -9.90
CA VAL A 247 21.74 2.75 -8.56
C VAL A 247 21.74 4.28 -8.55
N LYS A 248 21.71 4.94 -9.71
CA LYS A 248 21.70 6.41 -9.84
C LYS A 248 20.36 6.96 -10.30
N THR A 249 19.48 6.11 -10.81
CA THR A 249 18.22 6.55 -11.40
C THR A 249 17.07 6.53 -10.39
N ASP A 250 16.31 7.62 -10.37
CA ASP A 250 15.07 7.72 -9.59
C ASP A 250 13.87 7.10 -10.32
N MET A 251 14.00 6.80 -11.62
CA MET A 251 12.89 6.46 -12.52
C MET A 251 13.24 5.29 -13.47
N PRO A 252 13.62 4.11 -12.96
CA PRO A 252 14.05 2.99 -13.81
C PRO A 252 12.95 2.51 -14.77
N LEU A 253 11.66 2.67 -14.41
CA LEU A 253 10.54 2.35 -15.30
C LEU A 253 10.52 3.21 -16.56
N ILE A 254 10.88 4.50 -16.45
CA ILE A 254 11.00 5.41 -17.59
C ILE A 254 12.23 5.07 -18.44
N GLU A 255 13.32 4.66 -17.81
CA GLU A 255 14.54 4.27 -18.52
C GLU A 255 14.30 3.10 -19.47
N ILE A 256 13.55 2.08 -19.05
CA ILE A 256 13.19 0.94 -19.91
C ILE A 256 12.51 1.42 -21.20
N ILE A 257 11.56 2.35 -21.09
CA ILE A 257 10.82 2.87 -22.24
C ILE A 257 11.74 3.67 -23.16
N LYS A 258 12.62 4.50 -22.59
CA LYS A 258 13.60 5.29 -23.35
C LYS A 258 14.64 4.42 -24.06
N LEU A 259 15.10 3.34 -23.42
CA LEU A 259 16.04 2.38 -24.03
C LEU A 259 15.48 1.72 -25.28
N GLN A 260 14.15 1.55 -25.36
CA GLN A 260 13.46 1.04 -26.55
C GLN A 260 13.12 2.13 -27.59
N GLY A 261 13.61 3.36 -27.40
CA GLY A 261 13.36 4.49 -28.29
C GLY A 261 11.90 5.00 -28.28
N GLN A 262 11.11 4.62 -27.27
CA GLN A 262 9.71 4.99 -27.16
C GLN A 262 9.53 6.26 -26.32
N SER A 263 8.43 6.99 -26.57
CA SER A 263 8.09 8.16 -25.77
C SER A 263 7.60 7.75 -24.37
N PRO A 264 8.12 8.36 -23.28
CA PRO A 264 7.67 8.06 -21.92
C PRO A 264 6.29 8.65 -21.58
N LEU A 265 5.68 9.41 -22.49
CA LEU A 265 4.45 10.18 -22.22
C LEU A 265 3.30 9.29 -21.71
N LEU A 266 2.97 8.22 -22.44
CA LEU A 266 1.84 7.36 -22.10
C LEU A 266 2.01 6.72 -20.73
N PHE A 267 3.19 6.15 -20.47
CA PHE A 267 3.48 5.52 -19.19
C PHE A 267 3.49 6.52 -18.04
N SER A 268 4.01 7.73 -18.27
CA SER A 268 4.02 8.78 -17.25
C SER A 268 2.60 9.22 -16.90
N ILE A 269 1.69 9.31 -17.87
CA ILE A 269 0.26 9.59 -17.61
C ILE A 269 -0.36 8.47 -16.75
N ILE A 270 -0.09 7.20 -17.08
CA ILE A 270 -0.56 6.05 -16.29
C ILE A 270 -0.04 6.13 -14.85
N ALA A 271 1.26 6.38 -14.68
CA ALA A 271 1.89 6.50 -13.36
C ALA A 271 1.31 7.68 -12.56
N LEU A 272 1.10 8.84 -13.19
CA LEU A 272 0.49 10.01 -12.55
C LEU A 272 -0.94 9.73 -12.09
N ILE A 273 -1.76 9.10 -12.92
CA ILE A 273 -3.14 8.72 -12.58
C ILE A 273 -3.15 7.74 -11.40
N SER A 274 -2.29 6.72 -11.45
CA SER A 274 -2.14 5.71 -10.39
C SER A 274 -1.78 6.33 -9.04
N ILE A 275 -0.72 7.15 -9.02
CA ILE A 275 -0.24 7.81 -7.80
C ILE A 275 -1.29 8.79 -7.26
N THR A 276 -1.96 9.53 -8.15
CA THR A 276 -3.05 10.45 -7.77
C THR A 276 -4.19 9.72 -7.08
N ASN A 277 -4.59 8.56 -7.63
CA ASN A 277 -5.62 7.70 -7.04
C ASN A 277 -5.18 7.21 -5.65
N GLY A 278 -3.94 6.73 -5.52
CA GLY A 278 -3.38 6.31 -4.23
C GLY A 278 -3.44 7.41 -3.17
N ILE A 279 -3.06 8.64 -3.51
CA ILE A 279 -3.11 9.78 -2.57
C ILE A 279 -4.55 10.11 -2.18
N LEU A 280 -5.48 10.14 -3.15
CA LEU A 280 -6.88 10.47 -2.91
C LEU A 280 -7.53 9.47 -1.94
N VAL A 281 -7.30 8.17 -2.15
CA VAL A 281 -7.79 7.10 -1.28
C VAL A 281 -7.31 7.31 0.16
N GLN A 282 -6.02 7.60 0.36
CA GLN A 282 -5.46 7.82 1.69
C GLN A 282 -6.03 9.06 2.39
N ILE A 283 -6.23 10.17 1.66
CA ILE A 283 -6.88 11.38 2.20
C ILE A 283 -8.31 11.07 2.66
N ILE A 284 -9.09 10.38 1.83
CA ILE A 284 -10.48 10.02 2.12
C ILE A 284 -10.54 9.07 3.33
N MET A 285 -9.70 8.03 3.34
CA MET A 285 -9.62 7.03 4.40
C MET A 285 -9.29 7.68 5.75
N ALA A 286 -8.19 8.46 5.82
CA ALA A 286 -7.77 9.12 7.04
C ALA A 286 -8.83 10.10 7.57
N SER A 287 -9.43 10.91 6.68
CA SER A 287 -10.47 11.88 7.05
C SER A 287 -11.71 11.22 7.64
N ARG A 288 -12.16 10.11 7.04
CA ARG A 288 -13.33 9.34 7.51
C ARG A 288 -13.06 8.61 8.81
N LEU A 289 -11.86 8.07 9.01
CA LEU A 289 -11.48 7.43 10.27
C LEU A 289 -11.47 8.44 11.42
N ILE A 290 -10.88 9.64 11.24
CA ILE A 290 -10.90 10.70 12.27
C ILE A 290 -12.35 11.06 12.63
N TYR A 291 -13.22 11.25 11.63
CA TYR A 291 -14.63 11.53 11.86
C TYR A 291 -15.36 10.40 12.62
N GLY A 292 -15.12 9.14 12.24
CA GLY A 292 -15.70 7.97 12.91
C GLY A 292 -15.24 7.84 14.36
N MET A 293 -13.98 8.17 14.65
CA MET A 293 -13.42 8.21 16.00
C MET A 293 -13.99 9.37 16.82
N ALA A 294 -14.20 10.54 16.21
CA ALA A 294 -14.80 11.71 16.87
C ALA A 294 -16.23 11.41 17.35
N LYS A 295 -17.01 10.68 16.54
CA LYS A 295 -18.34 10.20 16.96
C LYS A 295 -18.31 9.22 18.13
N GLN A 296 -17.20 8.51 18.32
CA GLN A 296 -17.00 7.56 19.40
C GLN A 296 -16.25 8.18 20.61
N GLN A 297 -16.12 9.51 20.66
CA GLN A 297 -15.38 10.25 21.70
C GLN A 297 -13.89 9.87 21.80
N ASN A 298 -13.31 9.31 20.73
CA ASN A 298 -11.89 8.96 20.62
C ASN A 298 -11.07 10.00 19.83
N ALA A 299 -11.70 11.11 19.40
CA ALA A 299 -11.05 12.25 18.76
C ALA A 299 -11.81 13.55 19.12
N PRO A 300 -11.17 14.74 18.98
CA PRO A 300 -11.82 16.02 19.28
C PRO A 300 -13.16 16.20 18.55
N GLN A 301 -14.15 16.74 19.25
CA GLN A 301 -15.54 16.78 18.77
C GLN A 301 -15.75 17.69 17.55
N ILE A 302 -14.80 18.60 17.27
CA ILE A 302 -14.76 19.45 16.07
C ILE A 302 -14.81 18.57 14.79
N PHE A 303 -14.17 17.40 14.82
CA PHE A 303 -14.13 16.47 13.69
C PHE A 303 -15.36 15.56 13.56
N SER A 304 -16.35 15.67 14.46
CA SER A 304 -17.58 14.86 14.40
C SER A 304 -18.65 15.42 13.46
N SER A 305 -18.38 16.57 12.82
CA SER A 305 -19.27 17.24 11.88
C SER A 305 -18.99 16.86 10.42
N VAL A 306 -20.03 16.84 9.60
CA VAL A 306 -19.94 16.71 8.14
C VAL A 306 -20.61 17.90 7.47
N TYR A 307 -20.14 18.28 6.28
CA TYR A 307 -20.78 19.33 5.49
C TYR A 307 -22.13 18.84 4.94
N SER A 308 -23.17 19.65 5.08
CA SER A 308 -24.56 19.23 4.82
C SER A 308 -24.84 18.85 3.36
N LYS A 309 -24.17 19.49 2.39
CA LYS A 309 -24.41 19.21 0.95
C LYS A 309 -23.67 17.98 0.44
N THR A 310 -22.39 17.81 0.81
CA THR A 310 -21.53 16.72 0.31
C THR A 310 -21.46 15.53 1.27
N GLN A 311 -21.90 15.69 2.52
CA GLN A 311 -21.80 14.69 3.58
C GLN A 311 -20.35 14.25 3.86
N THR A 312 -19.38 15.15 3.68
CA THR A 312 -17.95 14.91 3.88
C THR A 312 -17.39 15.59 5.14
N PRO A 313 -16.39 15.00 5.82
CA PRO A 313 -15.78 15.56 7.03
C PRO A 313 -14.70 16.61 6.69
N VAL A 314 -15.13 17.83 6.31
CA VAL A 314 -14.25 18.90 5.82
C VAL A 314 -13.10 19.24 6.77
N HIS A 315 -13.37 19.42 8.07
CA HIS A 315 -12.34 19.76 9.06
C HIS A 315 -11.26 18.66 9.16
N SER A 316 -11.67 17.39 9.11
CA SER A 316 -10.74 16.26 9.12
C SER A 316 -9.89 16.24 7.86
N THR A 317 -10.48 16.52 6.70
CA THR A 317 -9.74 16.58 5.43
C THR A 317 -8.72 17.70 5.41
N ILE A 318 -9.07 18.91 5.89
CA ILE A 318 -8.11 20.02 6.00
C ILE A 318 -6.94 19.64 6.92
N LEU A 319 -7.22 19.07 8.10
CA LEU A 319 -6.18 18.64 9.02
C LEU A 319 -5.25 17.59 8.38
N VAL A 320 -5.83 16.55 7.78
CA VAL A 320 -5.08 15.49 7.10
C VAL A 320 -4.17 16.07 6.02
N SER A 321 -4.70 16.93 5.14
CA SER A 321 -3.92 17.56 4.07
C SER A 321 -2.79 18.45 4.59
N LEU A 322 -3.00 19.18 5.68
CA LEU A 322 -1.92 19.99 6.30
C LEU A 322 -0.80 19.10 6.85
N ILE A 323 -1.14 17.98 7.49
CA ILE A 323 -0.13 17.05 8.04
C ILE A 323 0.58 16.30 6.90
N ILE A 324 -0.11 15.97 5.80
CA ILE A 324 0.52 15.41 4.58
C ILE A 324 1.60 16.37 4.06
N LEU A 325 1.27 17.66 3.91
CA LEU A 325 2.23 18.67 3.45
C LEU A 325 3.41 18.82 4.42
N LEU A 326 3.15 18.81 5.73
CA LEU A 326 4.19 18.86 6.75
C LEU A 326 5.19 17.70 6.58
N PHE A 327 4.72 16.46 6.47
CA PHE A 327 5.60 15.30 6.28
C PHE A 327 6.30 15.31 4.92
N ALA A 328 5.60 15.71 3.86
CA ALA A 328 6.16 15.77 2.51
C ALA A 328 7.31 16.79 2.43
N TYR A 329 7.28 17.88 3.20
CA TYR A 329 8.38 18.85 3.26
C TYR A 329 9.47 18.50 4.27
N ALA A 330 9.12 17.79 5.34
CA ALA A 330 10.07 17.47 6.40
C ALA A 330 10.97 16.28 6.07
N LEU A 331 10.50 15.30 5.30
CA LEU A 331 11.18 14.00 5.14
C LEU A 331 11.31 13.58 3.67
N PRO A 332 12.42 12.91 3.31
CA PRO A 332 12.59 12.33 1.98
C PRO A 332 11.71 11.09 1.78
N ILE A 333 11.44 10.76 0.52
CA ILE A 333 10.57 9.64 0.12
C ILE A 333 10.99 8.30 0.75
N THR A 334 12.29 8.02 0.85
CA THR A 334 12.82 6.78 1.44
C THR A 334 12.52 6.68 2.93
N THR A 335 12.68 7.78 3.68
CA THR A 335 12.33 7.84 5.10
C THR A 335 10.83 7.72 5.32
N LEU A 336 10.01 8.36 4.48
CA LEU A 336 8.55 8.25 4.56
C LEU A 336 8.07 6.81 4.28
N ALA A 337 8.65 6.14 3.29
CA ALA A 337 8.38 4.73 2.99
C ALA A 337 8.78 3.82 4.16
N LYS A 338 10.02 3.97 4.66
CA LYS A 338 10.51 3.21 5.82
C LYS A 338 9.62 3.44 7.06
N LEU A 339 9.24 4.69 7.34
CA LEU A 339 8.37 5.02 8.46
C LEU A 339 6.99 4.37 8.32
N THR A 340 6.40 4.41 7.13
CA THR A 340 5.11 3.76 6.87
C THR A 340 5.21 2.24 7.07
N SER A 341 6.25 1.60 6.50
CA SER A 341 6.54 0.17 6.70
C SER A 341 6.70 -0.18 8.18
N SER A 342 7.44 0.62 8.96
CA SER A 342 7.61 0.39 10.39
C SER A 342 6.28 0.45 11.15
N ILE A 343 5.48 1.48 10.88
CA ILE A 343 4.21 1.68 11.59
C ILE A 343 3.22 0.57 11.24
N ILE A 344 3.12 0.17 9.96
CA ILE A 344 2.17 -0.88 9.56
C ILE A 344 2.59 -2.24 10.11
N LEU A 345 3.89 -2.55 10.22
CA LEU A 345 4.38 -3.78 10.86
C LEU A 345 3.99 -3.83 12.34
N CYS A 346 4.06 -2.70 13.05
CA CYS A 346 3.57 -2.61 14.43
C CYS A 346 2.05 -2.88 14.51
N ILE A 347 1.26 -2.35 13.57
CA ILE A 347 -0.17 -2.70 13.46
C ILE A 347 -0.32 -4.20 13.22
N PHE A 348 0.41 -4.78 12.28
CA PHE A 348 0.30 -6.20 11.93
C PHE A 348 0.65 -7.11 13.11
N ILE A 349 1.67 -6.78 13.92
CA ILE A 349 1.95 -7.50 15.17
C ILE A 349 0.71 -7.53 16.09
N MET A 350 0.02 -6.39 16.25
CA MET A 350 -1.21 -6.33 17.04
C MET A 350 -2.35 -7.13 16.43
N ILE A 351 -2.44 -7.19 15.09
CA ILE A 351 -3.43 -8.00 14.37
C ILE A 351 -3.16 -9.50 14.54
N HIS A 352 -1.91 -9.92 14.45
CA HIS A 352 -1.51 -11.30 14.71
C HIS A 352 -1.79 -11.70 16.15
N ALA A 353 -1.44 -10.85 17.12
CA ALA A 353 -1.77 -11.07 18.52
C ALA A 353 -3.29 -11.15 18.76
N SER A 354 -4.06 -10.31 18.07
CA SER A 354 -5.53 -10.34 18.11
C SER A 354 -6.08 -11.65 17.59
N LEU A 355 -5.58 -12.14 16.45
CA LEU A 355 -6.00 -13.42 15.89
C LEU A 355 -5.66 -14.59 16.83
N ILE A 356 -4.45 -14.63 17.37
CA ILE A 356 -4.04 -15.65 18.35
C ILE A 356 -5.00 -15.65 19.54
N LYS A 357 -5.27 -14.49 20.13
CA LYS A 357 -6.17 -14.38 21.27
C LYS A 357 -7.59 -14.84 20.93
N ILE A 358 -8.14 -14.40 19.79
CA ILE A 358 -9.48 -14.82 19.33
C ILE A 358 -9.54 -16.34 19.14
N LYS A 359 -8.50 -16.97 18.59
CA LYS A 359 -8.45 -18.43 18.39
C LYS A 359 -8.39 -19.20 19.71
N LEU A 360 -7.74 -18.64 20.73
CA LEU A 360 -7.62 -19.28 22.05
C LEU A 360 -8.88 -19.10 22.90
N THR A 361 -9.63 -18.01 22.70
CA THR A 361 -10.80 -17.68 23.53
C THR A 361 -12.14 -18.05 22.89
N GLU A 362 -12.25 -17.99 21.56
CA GLU A 362 -13.52 -18.17 20.84
C GLU A 362 -13.50 -19.41 19.93
N ARG A 363 -14.63 -20.12 19.89
CA ARG A 363 -14.81 -21.21 18.91
C ARG A 363 -14.88 -20.64 17.50
N LYS A 364 -14.32 -21.40 16.55
CA LYS A 364 -14.36 -21.07 15.12
C LYS A 364 -15.82 -21.00 14.62
N PRO A 365 -16.24 -19.90 13.97
CA PRO A 365 -17.54 -19.83 13.31
C PRO A 365 -17.68 -20.88 12.18
N PRO A 366 -18.87 -21.42 11.90
CA PRO A 366 -19.05 -22.51 10.93
C PRO A 366 -18.56 -22.18 9.52
N ASN A 367 -18.80 -20.96 9.05
CA ASN A 367 -18.45 -20.51 7.70
C ASN A 367 -17.05 -19.90 7.59
N ALA A 368 -16.36 -19.71 8.71
CA ALA A 368 -15.07 -19.04 8.71
C ALA A 368 -13.97 -19.99 8.20
N ILE A 369 -12.96 -19.44 7.53
CA ILE A 369 -11.70 -20.16 7.32
C ILE A 369 -10.88 -20.17 8.61
N SER A 370 -9.94 -21.10 8.74
CA SER A 370 -9.03 -21.14 9.89
C SER A 370 -7.71 -21.80 9.47
N PHE A 371 -6.61 -21.10 9.72
CA PHE A 371 -5.26 -21.60 9.51
C PHE A 371 -4.63 -22.03 10.84
N PRO A 372 -3.58 -22.86 10.84
CA PRO A 372 -2.82 -23.18 12.05
C PRO A 372 -2.35 -21.92 12.81
N ILE A 373 -2.35 -21.96 14.15
CA ILE A 373 -1.92 -20.84 15.00
C ILE A 373 -0.42 -20.51 14.84
N VAL A 374 0.35 -21.45 14.29
CA VAL A 374 1.76 -21.27 13.96
C VAL A 374 1.96 -20.14 12.93
N PHE A 375 1.02 -19.95 12.00
CA PHE A 375 1.12 -18.88 10.98
C PHE A 375 1.18 -17.47 11.59
N PRO A 376 0.23 -17.02 12.43
CA PRO A 376 0.34 -15.71 13.07
C PRO A 376 1.54 -15.60 14.03
N MET A 377 2.00 -16.71 14.64
CA MET A 377 3.23 -16.69 15.46
C MET A 377 4.48 -16.42 14.63
N ILE A 378 4.64 -17.12 13.50
CA ILE A 378 5.72 -16.88 12.54
C ILE A 378 5.63 -15.44 12.03
N SER A 379 4.42 -14.94 11.77
CA SER A 379 4.22 -13.57 11.27
C SER A 379 4.69 -12.51 12.26
N ILE A 380 4.46 -12.71 13.57
CA ILE A 380 4.99 -11.83 14.62
C ILE A 380 6.52 -11.87 14.63
N LEU A 381 7.11 -13.05 14.58
CA LEU A 381 8.57 -13.21 14.55
C LEU A 381 9.19 -12.52 13.33
N LEU A 382 8.61 -12.72 12.14
CA LEU A 382 9.04 -12.08 10.91
C LEU A 382 8.92 -10.55 11.00
N SER A 383 7.79 -10.03 11.50
CA SER A 383 7.56 -8.59 11.64
C SER A 383 8.55 -7.96 12.62
N LEU A 384 8.81 -8.60 13.76
CA LEU A 384 9.81 -8.14 14.74
C LEU A 384 11.23 -8.18 14.18
N THR A 385 11.57 -9.26 13.46
CA THR A 385 12.87 -9.40 12.80
C THR A 385 13.08 -8.29 11.78
N PHE A 386 12.07 -8.02 10.95
CA PHE A 386 12.13 -7.01 9.90
C PHE A 386 12.20 -5.58 10.45
N LEU A 387 11.46 -5.30 11.53
CA LEU A 387 11.61 -4.05 12.30
C LEU A 387 13.02 -3.93 12.89
N GLY A 388 13.55 -5.00 13.49
CA GLY A 388 14.91 -5.02 14.04
C GLY A 388 15.96 -4.71 12.99
N ILE A 389 15.89 -5.37 11.83
CA ILE A 389 16.77 -5.14 10.68
C ILE A 389 16.80 -3.66 10.31
N GLN A 390 15.65 -2.98 10.25
CA GLN A 390 15.57 -1.55 9.93
C GLN A 390 16.24 -0.63 10.99
N PHE A 391 16.31 -1.05 12.25
CA PHE A 391 17.00 -0.27 13.29
C PHE A 391 18.51 -0.57 13.36
N PHE A 392 18.93 -1.80 13.04
CA PHE A 392 20.31 -2.24 13.18
C PHE A 392 21.14 -2.07 11.90
N LEU A 393 20.54 -2.18 10.71
CA LEU A 393 21.18 -1.87 9.44
C LEU A 393 20.94 -0.39 9.14
N LYS A 394 21.97 0.44 9.26
CA LYS A 394 21.94 1.87 8.97
C LYS A 394 22.53 2.17 7.60
#